data_AF-A0A7S9Q658-F1
#
_entry.id   AF-A0A7S9Q658-F1
#
_cell.length_a   1.000
_cell.length_b   1.000
_cell.length_c   1.000
_cell.angle_alpha   90.00
_cell.angle_beta   90.00
_cell.angle_gamma   90.00
#
_symmetry.space_group_name_H-M   'P 1'
#
loop_
_entity.id
_entity.type
_entity.pdbx_description
1 polymer ?
#
loop_
_entity_poly.entity_id
_entity_poly.type
_entity_poly.pdbx_seq_one_letter_code
_entity_poly.pdbx_strand_id
1 'polypeptide(L)'
;MNIGQLHQYLGELIKAGIDPRLPAVLPGKSPDDDLPQELCMAMIIEGRFQVDPAPLAKGYTEDEGRALMLSGVGYDTGVLEETHRTEWPPVDAPQPDRLVRTRHEL
;
A
#
# COMPACT_ATOMS: atom_id res chain seq x y z
N MET A 1 -0.30 -6.05 9.02
CA MET A 1 0.37 -7.31 8.70
C MET A 1 1.75 -7.35 9.34
N ASN A 2 2.13 -8.50 9.91
CA ASN A 2 3.53 -8.81 10.16
C ASN A 2 4.27 -9.16 8.85
N ILE A 3 5.60 -9.29 8.88
CA ILE A 3 6.42 -9.53 7.68
C ILE A 3 6.01 -10.83 6.95
N GLY A 4 5.68 -11.89 7.69
CA GLY A 4 5.26 -13.16 7.10
C GLY A 4 3.91 -13.06 6.37
N GLN A 5 2.94 -12.37 6.98
CA GLN A 5 1.64 -12.09 6.38
C GLN A 5 1.78 -11.22 5.13
N LEU A 6 2.61 -10.17 5.18
CA LEU A 6 2.83 -9.29 4.03
C LEU A 6 3.47 -10.07 2.87
N HIS A 7 4.50 -10.87 3.15
CA HIS A 7 5.14 -11.71 2.13
C HIS A 7 4.14 -12.69 1.49
N GLN A 8 3.34 -13.38 2.29
CA GLN A 8 2.32 -14.30 1.78
C GLN A 8 1.27 -13.55 0.94
N TYR A 9 0.78 -12.43 1.43
CA TYR A 9 -0.23 -11.62 0.74
C TYR A 9 0.25 -11.13 -0.62
N LEU A 10 1.46 -10.55 -0.69
CA LEU A 10 2.07 -10.13 -1.96
C LEU A 10 2.26 -11.32 -2.91
N GLY A 11 2.63 -12.49 -2.39
CA GLY A 11 2.70 -13.72 -3.18
C GLY A 11 1.36 -14.16 -3.77
N GLU A 12 0.28 -14.09 -3.00
CA GLU A 12 -1.08 -14.40 -3.48
C GLU A 12 -1.57 -13.40 -4.53
N LEU A 13 -1.27 -12.11 -4.35
CA LEU A 13 -1.56 -11.08 -5.34
C LEU A 13 -0.91 -11.38 -6.70
N ILE A 14 0.38 -11.76 -6.70
CA ILE A 14 1.10 -12.14 -7.91
C ILE A 14 0.49 -13.40 -8.54
N LYS A 15 0.17 -14.43 -7.73
CA LYS A 15 -0.50 -15.65 -8.22
C LYS A 15 -1.87 -15.35 -8.85
N ALA A 16 -2.58 -14.36 -8.33
CA ALA A 16 -3.87 -13.91 -8.83
C ALA A 16 -3.79 -13.03 -10.09
N GLY A 17 -2.58 -12.75 -10.60
CA GLY A 17 -2.37 -12.09 -11.89
C GLY A 17 -1.94 -10.62 -11.80
N ILE A 18 -1.65 -10.09 -10.61
CA ILE A 18 -1.01 -8.77 -10.49
C ILE A 18 0.41 -8.86 -11.07
N ASP A 19 0.77 -7.91 -11.94
CA ASP A 19 2.09 -7.85 -12.56
C ASP A 19 3.16 -7.60 -11.48
N PRO A 20 4.12 -8.54 -11.27
CA PRO A 20 5.14 -8.42 -10.23
C PRO A 20 6.15 -7.29 -10.48
N ARG A 21 6.08 -6.62 -11.63
CA ARG A 21 6.91 -5.47 -11.99
C ARG A 21 6.27 -4.13 -11.63
N LEU A 22 5.00 -4.12 -11.18
CA LEU A 22 4.39 -2.88 -10.71
C LEU A 22 5.21 -2.31 -9.54
N PRO A 23 5.50 -1.00 -9.55
CA PRO A 23 6.12 -0.37 -8.40
C PRO A 23 5.18 -0.48 -7.20
N ALA A 24 5.73 -0.89 -6.06
CA ALA A 24 5.05 -0.84 -4.79
C ALA A 24 5.29 0.55 -4.17
N VAL A 25 4.21 1.29 -3.93
CA VAL A 25 4.27 2.67 -3.42
C VAL A 25 3.52 2.78 -2.10
N LEU A 26 3.85 3.81 -1.33
CA LEU A 26 3.12 4.18 -0.12
C LEU A 26 2.30 5.45 -0.41
N PRO A 27 1.18 5.68 0.29
CA PRO A 27 0.49 6.95 0.21
C PRO A 27 1.45 8.11 0.54
N GLY A 28 1.28 9.24 -0.16
CA GLY A 28 2.10 10.43 0.05
C GLY A 28 2.00 10.94 1.50
N LYS A 29 3.12 11.42 2.06
CA LYS A 29 3.20 11.86 3.46
C LYS A 29 2.24 13.02 3.76
N SER A 30 1.27 12.80 4.64
CA SER A 30 0.79 13.84 5.56
C SER A 30 1.89 14.13 6.59
N PRO A 31 2.04 15.37 7.10
CA PRO A 31 2.96 15.69 8.20
C PRO A 31 2.73 14.85 9.47
N ASP A 32 1.56 14.25 9.62
CA ASP A 32 1.22 13.32 10.71
C ASP A 32 1.59 11.85 10.41
N ASP A 33 2.07 11.53 9.20
CA ASP A 33 2.46 10.17 8.73
C ASP A 33 3.90 9.77 9.09
N ASP A 34 4.61 10.54 9.92
CA ASP A 34 5.96 10.18 10.38
C ASP A 34 5.97 9.06 11.44
N LEU A 35 4.80 8.57 11.84
CA LEU A 35 4.68 7.41 12.71
C LEU A 35 4.76 6.10 11.91
N PRO A 36 5.49 5.08 12.40
CA PRO A 36 5.47 3.75 11.80
C PRO A 36 4.05 3.19 11.68
N GLN A 37 3.62 2.85 10.47
CA GLN A 37 2.31 2.26 10.21
C GLN A 37 2.42 0.77 9.90
N GLU A 38 1.46 -0.01 10.41
CA GLU A 38 1.30 -1.40 10.02
C GLU A 38 0.50 -1.48 8.71
N LEU A 39 1.15 -1.92 7.63
CA LEU A 39 0.51 -2.12 6.32
C LEU A 39 -0.57 -3.20 6.44
N CYS A 40 -1.78 -2.90 5.98
CA CYS A 40 -2.93 -3.80 6.09
C CYS A 40 -3.83 -3.83 4.85
N MET A 41 -3.49 -3.08 3.80
CA MET A 41 -4.29 -2.98 2.59
C MET A 41 -3.40 -2.76 1.38
N ALA A 42 -3.85 -3.24 0.23
CA ALA A 42 -3.29 -2.93 -1.08
C ALA A 42 -4.39 -2.45 -2.02
N MET A 43 -4.03 -1.55 -2.93
CA MET A 43 -4.91 -1.04 -3.98
C MET A 43 -4.08 -0.83 -5.25
N ILE A 44 -4.64 -1.20 -6.40
CA ILE A 44 -4.02 -0.84 -7.67
C ILE A 44 -4.45 0.59 -7.98
N ILE A 45 -3.48 1.45 -8.26
CA ILE A 45 -3.72 2.83 -8.65
C ILE A 45 -3.14 3.08 -10.04
N GLU A 46 -3.83 3.90 -10.84
CA GLU A 46 -3.32 4.46 -12.09
C GLU A 46 -3.40 5.98 -12.02
N GLY A 47 -2.26 6.65 -12.19
CA GLY A 47 -2.11 8.09 -12.02
C GLY A 47 -0.67 8.47 -11.67
N ARG A 48 -0.51 9.64 -11.03
CA ARG A 48 0.81 10.17 -10.67
C ARG A 48 1.19 9.79 -9.24
N PHE A 49 2.36 9.18 -9.07
CA PHE A 49 2.86 8.77 -7.76
C PHE A 49 4.32 9.18 -7.55
N GLN A 50 4.69 9.34 -6.28
CA GLN A 50 6.05 9.67 -5.89
C GLN A 50 6.88 8.39 -5.83
N VAL A 51 7.99 8.36 -6.55
CA VAL A 51 8.99 7.29 -6.51
C VAL A 51 10.28 7.80 -5.91
N ASP A 52 11.01 6.93 -5.23
CA ASP A 52 12.36 7.24 -4.75
C ASP A 52 13.34 7.18 -5.94
N PRO A 53 13.98 8.30 -6.34
CA PRO A 53 14.99 8.28 -7.38
C PRO A 53 16.30 7.69 -6.83
N ALA A 54 16.35 6.37 -6.77
CA ALA A 54 17.58 5.66 -6.49
C ALA A 54 18.67 5.99 -7.55
N PRO A 55 19.97 6.04 -7.21
CA PRO A 55 20.59 6.33 -5.92
C PRO A 55 21.21 7.75 -5.86
N LEU A 56 20.88 8.66 -6.78
CA LEU A 56 21.69 9.87 -7.05
C LEU A 56 20.98 11.22 -6.83
N ALA A 57 19.68 11.26 -6.55
CA ALA A 57 18.95 12.52 -6.36
C ALA A 57 18.43 12.69 -4.93
N LYS A 58 18.39 13.94 -4.45
CA LYS A 58 17.76 14.31 -3.18
C LYS A 58 16.29 14.64 -3.46
N GLY A 59 15.38 13.80 -2.98
CA GLY A 59 13.93 14.04 -3.00
C GLY A 59 13.19 13.12 -3.97
N TYR A 60 11.92 12.86 -3.69
CA TYR A 60 11.07 12.01 -4.53
C TYR A 60 10.88 12.62 -5.92
N THR A 61 10.79 11.76 -6.94
CA THR A 61 10.39 12.15 -8.30
C THR A 61 8.96 11.71 -8.56
N GLU A 62 8.22 12.51 -9.30
CA GLU A 62 6.90 12.13 -9.78
C GLU A 62 7.03 11.22 -11.00
N ASP A 63 6.35 10.08 -10.97
CA ASP A 63 6.17 9.16 -12.09
C ASP A 63 4.67 9.03 -12.40
N GLU A 64 4.33 8.64 -13.62
CA GLU A 64 2.94 8.47 -14.07
C GLU A 64 2.74 7.07 -14.66
N GLY A 65 1.75 6.36 -14.14
CA GLY A 65 1.44 5.01 -14.61
C GLY A 65 0.64 4.22 -13.60
N ARG A 66 0.82 2.90 -13.62
CA ARG A 66 0.13 1.97 -12.74
C ARG A 66 1.06 1.51 -11.62
N ALA A 67 0.56 1.47 -10.39
CA ALA A 67 1.33 1.06 -9.21
C ALA A 67 0.47 0.21 -8.26
N LEU A 68 1.13 -0.57 -7.40
CA LEU A 68 0.50 -1.21 -6.25
C LEU A 68 0.71 -0.31 -5.03
N MET A 69 -0.33 0.40 -4.60
CA MET A 69 -0.26 1.20 -3.38
C MET A 69 -0.50 0.30 -2.15
N LEU A 70 0.43 0.32 -1.20
CA LEU A 70 0.31 -0.32 0.10
C LEU A 70 0.00 0.75 1.15
N SER A 71 -0.99 0.49 2.02
CA SER A 71 -1.40 1.46 3.04
C SER A 71 -1.67 0.80 4.39
N GLY A 72 -1.60 1.63 5.44
CA GLY A 72 -1.89 1.25 6.82
C GLY A 72 -3.36 1.40 7.20
N VAL A 73 -3.66 1.00 8.44
CA VAL A 73 -5.00 1.13 9.02
C VAL A 73 -5.38 2.61 9.13
N GLY A 74 -6.52 2.99 8.56
CA GLY A 74 -7.06 4.34 8.65
C GLY A 74 -6.73 5.26 7.48
N TYR A 75 -6.00 4.77 6.46
CA TYR A 75 -5.87 5.51 5.21
C TYR A 75 -7.22 5.57 4.48
N ASP A 76 -7.72 6.77 4.22
CA ASP A 76 -8.95 6.99 3.47
C ASP A 76 -8.69 6.87 1.97
N THR A 77 -9.11 5.74 1.39
CA THR A 77 -8.97 5.49 -0.05
C THR A 77 -9.89 6.35 -0.90
N GLY A 78 -10.94 6.96 -0.33
CA GLY A 78 -11.84 7.83 -1.08
C GLY A 78 -11.12 9.05 -1.66
N VAL A 79 -10.11 9.56 -0.96
CA VAL A 79 -9.27 10.69 -1.43
C VAL A 79 -8.47 10.32 -2.69
N LEU A 80 -8.14 9.04 -2.88
CA LEU A 80 -7.42 8.60 -4.08
C LEU A 80 -8.28 8.66 -5.32
N GLU A 81 -9.58 8.38 -5.21
CA GLU A 81 -10.49 8.35 -6.36
C GLU A 81 -10.65 9.75 -7.01
N GLU A 82 -10.32 10.82 -6.29
CA GLU A 82 -10.30 12.19 -6.81
C GLU A 82 -9.15 12.44 -7.78
N THR A 83 -8.06 11.68 -7.65
CA THR A 83 -6.78 11.95 -8.34
C THR A 83 -6.25 10.76 -9.14
N HIS A 84 -6.78 9.56 -8.91
CA HIS A 84 -6.34 8.29 -9.48
C HIS A 84 -7.53 7.44 -9.92
N ARG A 85 -7.29 6.58 -10.90
CA ARG A 85 -8.18 5.43 -11.12
C ARG A 85 -7.76 4.34 -10.15
N THR A 86 -8.73 3.79 -9.43
CA THR A 86 -8.50 2.78 -8.40
C THR A 86 -9.11 1.45 -8.82
N GLU A 87 -8.45 0.38 -8.42
CA GLU A 87 -8.92 -0.99 -8.59
C GLU A 87 -8.57 -1.79 -7.35
N TRP A 88 -9.58 -2.46 -6.79
CA TRP A 88 -9.37 -3.38 -5.68
C TRP A 88 -8.63 -4.63 -6.17
N PRO A 89 -7.58 -5.08 -5.45
CA PRO A 89 -6.89 -6.29 -5.83
C PRO A 89 -7.82 -7.52 -5.74
N PRO A 90 -7.52 -8.60 -6.50
CA PRO A 90 -8.32 -9.82 -6.52
C PRO A 90 -8.18 -10.70 -5.26
N VAL A 91 -7.36 -10.28 -4.29
CA VAL A 91 -7.13 -10.99 -3.03
C VAL A 91 -7.33 -10.02 -1.87
N ASP A 92 -8.19 -10.42 -0.94
CA ASP A 92 -8.44 -9.67 0.29
C ASP A 92 -7.19 -9.65 1.17
N ALA A 93 -6.90 -8.47 1.74
CA ALA A 93 -5.81 -8.33 2.69
C ALA A 93 -6.13 -9.07 3.99
N PRO A 94 -5.15 -9.77 4.60
CA PRO A 94 -5.35 -10.42 5.89
C PRO A 94 -5.56 -9.37 6.99
N GLN A 95 -6.38 -9.69 7.98
CA GLN A 95 -6.60 -8.81 9.14
C GLN A 95 -5.30 -8.60 9.91
N PRO A 96 -4.98 -7.36 10.34
CA PRO A 96 -3.79 -7.09 11.12
C PRO A 96 -3.86 -7.73 12.51
N ASP A 97 -2.75 -8.33 12.95
CA ASP A 97 -2.66 -9.10 14.20
C ASP A 97 -3.03 -8.26 15.44
N ARG A 98 -2.78 -6.95 15.41
CA ARG A 98 -3.07 -6.05 16.54
C ARG A 98 -4.56 -5.89 16.83
N LEU A 99 -5.44 -6.03 15.84
CA LEU A 99 -6.90 -6.00 16.05
C LEU A 99 -7.42 -7.28 16.70
N VAL A 100 -6.71 -8.39 16.55
CA VAL A 100 -7.04 -9.66 17.21
C VAL A 100 -6.74 -9.58 18.70
N ARG A 101 -5.68 -8.87 19.10
CA ARG A 101 -5.28 -8.75 20.51
C ARG A 101 -6.22 -7.87 21.33
N THR A 102 -6.72 -6.77 20.78
CA THR A 102 -7.69 -5.91 21.49
C THR A 102 -9.04 -6.56 21.76
N ARG A 103 -9.43 -7.59 21.00
CA ARG A 103 -10.67 -8.37 21.26
C ARG A 103 -10.56 -9.40 22.37
N HIS A 104 -9.34 -9.79 22.75
CA HIS A 104 -9.12 -10.79 23.80
C HIS A 104 -8.83 -10.17 25.18
N GLU A 105 -8.82 -8.83 25.28
CA GLU A 105 -8.57 -8.09 26.53
C GLU A 105 -9.80 -7.30 27.02
N LEU A 106 -11.01 -7.61 26.53
CA LEU A 106 -12.28 -7.02 26.99
C LEU A 106 -13.26 -8.09 27.48
#